data_AF-A0A1Q3CDZ8-F1
#
_entry.id   AF-A0A1Q3CDZ8-F1
#
_cell.length_a   1.000
_cell.length_b   1.000
_cell.length_c   1.000
_cell.angle_alpha   90.00
_cell.angle_beta   90.00
_cell.angle_gamma   90.00
#
_symmetry.space_group_name_H-M   'P 1'
#
loop_
_entity.id
_entity.type
_entity.pdbx_description
1 polymer ?
#
loop_
_entity_poly.entity_id
_entity_poly.type
_entity_poly.pdbx_seq_one_letter_code
_entity_poly.pdbx_strand_id
1 'polypeptide(L)'
;QQPNLPPPQMPKTNEDKLDKLLFALDGINKNNQKYDQIIHSHTQSISKLETQIGQLADMMRKREESHLPSQVVSNPRNQSGQCSYVEQAQAISTLRSGRVIEETQETFSNPD
;
A
#
# COMPACT_ATOMS: atom_id res chain seq x y z
N GLN A 1 62.46 46.68 46.77
CA GLN A 1 61.69 46.43 45.53
C GLN A 1 60.36 45.80 45.94
N GLN A 2 59.23 46.48 45.72
CA GLN A 2 57.90 45.89 45.92
C GLN A 2 57.53 45.04 44.68
N PRO A 3 56.84 43.90 44.84
CA PRO A 3 56.37 43.12 43.71
C PRO A 3 55.26 43.88 42.99
N ASN A 4 55.40 44.02 41.67
CA ASN A 4 54.41 44.64 40.82
C ASN A 4 53.18 43.70 40.74
N LEU A 5 52.10 44.02 41.45
CA LEU A 5 50.84 43.27 41.34
C LEU A 5 50.15 43.64 40.02
N PRO A 6 49.61 42.65 39.28
CA PRO A 6 48.87 42.93 38.06
C PRO A 6 47.63 43.79 38.36
N PRO A 7 47.22 44.68 37.44
CA PRO A 7 46.06 45.53 37.65
C PRO A 7 44.78 44.67 37.82
N PRO A 8 43.82 45.11 38.64
CA PRO A 8 42.57 44.40 38.85
C PRO A 8 41.83 44.25 37.51
N GLN A 9 41.56 43.00 37.12
CA GLN A 9 40.77 42.72 35.93
C GLN A 9 39.31 43.13 36.20
N MET A 10 38.76 44.05 35.41
CA MET A 10 37.32 44.33 35.45
C MET A 10 36.53 43.07 35.07
N PRO A 11 35.42 42.76 35.78
CA PRO A 11 34.60 41.60 35.47
C PRO A 11 33.93 41.76 34.09
N LYS A 12 34.41 41.01 33.08
CA LYS A 12 33.82 40.95 31.72
C LYS A 12 32.50 40.14 31.65
N THR A 13 31.69 40.15 32.70
CA THR A 13 30.76 39.04 32.95
C THR A 13 29.33 39.28 32.45
N ASN A 14 29.02 40.48 31.97
CA ASN A 14 27.63 40.94 31.77
C ASN A 14 27.29 40.96 30.28
N GLU A 15 28.15 41.58 29.47
CA GLU A 15 28.01 41.67 28.01
C GLU A 15 28.09 40.27 27.37
N ASP A 16 29.05 39.44 27.79
CA ASP A 16 29.17 38.04 27.36
C ASP A 16 27.90 37.20 27.64
N LYS A 17 27.15 37.53 28.69
CA LYS A 17 25.88 36.84 28.99
C LYS A 17 24.76 37.30 28.06
N LEU A 18 24.74 38.59 27.71
CA LEU A 18 23.77 39.15 26.77
C LEU A 18 23.99 38.59 25.36
N ASP A 19 25.24 38.47 24.91
CA ASP A 19 25.57 37.89 23.61
C ASP A 19 25.16 36.41 23.51
N LYS A 20 25.36 35.64 24.59
CA LYS A 20 24.91 34.25 24.67
C LYS A 20 23.39 34.13 24.61
N LEU A 21 22.66 35.03 25.26
CA LEU A 21 21.20 35.06 25.19
C LEU A 21 20.72 35.43 23.78
N LEU A 22 21.38 36.38 23.14
CA LEU A 22 21.05 36.77 21.76
C LEU A 22 21.28 35.61 20.79
N PHE A 23 22.40 34.90 20.92
CA PHE A 23 22.69 33.72 20.12
C PHE A 23 21.68 32.58 20.36
N ALA A 24 21.30 32.34 21.62
CA ALA A 24 20.29 31.35 21.96
C ALA A 24 18.92 31.71 21.35
N LEU A 25 18.54 32.99 21.39
CA LEU A 25 17.28 33.47 20.81
C LEU A 25 17.26 33.35 19.28
N ASP A 26 18.37 33.69 18.62
CA ASP A 26 18.54 33.48 17.17
C ASP A 26 18.43 31.99 16.81
N GLY A 27 19.08 31.12 17.59
CA GLY A 27 18.98 29.67 17.45
C GLY A 27 17.54 29.16 17.59
N ILE A 28 16.80 29.66 18.59
CA ILE A 28 15.38 29.33 18.78
C ILE A 28 14.54 29.79 17.59
N ASN A 29 14.76 31.01 17.08
CA ASN A 29 14.02 31.53 15.94
C ASN A 29 14.25 30.72 14.66
N LYS A 30 15.53 30.39 14.36
CA LYS A 30 15.89 29.52 13.24
C LYS A 30 15.26 28.13 13.34
N ASN A 31 15.22 27.57 14.55
CA ASN A 31 14.57 26.28 14.78
C ASN A 31 13.06 26.36 14.53
N ASN A 32 12.38 27.39 15.04
CA ASN A 32 10.95 27.59 14.78
C ASN A 32 10.65 27.69 13.28
N GLN A 33 11.42 28.50 12.53
CA GLN A 33 11.26 28.60 11.08
C GLN A 33 11.44 27.26 10.37
N LYS A 34 12.40 26.44 10.82
CA LYS A 34 12.60 25.08 10.29
C LYS A 34 11.41 24.17 10.60
N TYR A 35 10.87 24.24 11.81
CA TYR A 35 9.69 23.46 12.18
C TYR A 35 8.45 23.88 11.39
N ASP A 36 8.24 25.17 11.15
CA ASP A 36 7.14 25.66 10.31
C ASP A 36 7.22 25.10 8.88
N GLN A 37 8.42 25.05 8.30
CA GLN A 37 8.63 24.46 6.96
C GLN A 37 8.34 22.95 6.96
N ILE A 38 8.79 22.22 8.00
CA ILE A 38 8.53 20.79 8.14
C ILE A 38 7.03 20.52 8.27
N ILE A 39 6.36 21.27 9.14
CA ILE A 39 4.90 21.18 9.35
C ILE A 39 4.19 21.41 8.02
N HIS A 40 4.53 22.49 7.29
CA HIS A 40 3.91 22.80 6.01
C HIS A 40 4.11 21.66 4.98
N SER A 41 5.33 21.13 4.88
CA SER A 41 5.65 20.01 3.99
C SER A 41 4.86 18.75 4.34
N HIS A 42 4.74 18.44 5.63
CA HIS A 42 3.97 17.29 6.11
C HIS A 42 2.48 17.48 5.88
N THR A 43 1.92 18.65 6.16
CA THR A 43 0.51 18.97 5.85
C THR A 43 0.19 18.75 4.38
N GLN A 44 1.04 19.25 3.46
CA GLN A 44 0.85 19.02 2.03
C GLN A 44 0.91 17.54 1.65
N SER A 45 1.82 16.78 2.26
CA SER A 45 1.98 15.35 2.00
C SER A 45 0.78 14.56 2.50
N ILE A 46 0.25 14.91 3.68
CA ILE A 46 -0.97 14.33 4.24
C ILE A 46 -2.16 14.59 3.32
N SER A 47 -2.39 15.83 2.87
CA SER A 47 -3.52 16.14 1.96
C SER A 47 -3.45 15.38 0.63
N LYS A 48 -2.25 15.11 0.11
CA LYS A 48 -2.08 14.25 -1.06
C LYS A 48 -2.49 12.81 -0.78
N LEU A 49 -2.07 12.26 0.37
CA LEU A 49 -2.45 10.91 0.78
C LEU A 49 -3.96 10.78 0.99
N GLU A 50 -4.58 11.76 1.66
CA GLU A 50 -6.04 11.82 1.86
C GLU A 50 -6.78 11.78 0.51
N THR A 51 -6.31 12.56 -0.47
CA THR A 51 -6.88 12.58 -1.82
C THR A 51 -6.76 11.21 -2.51
N GLN A 52 -5.58 10.58 -2.45
CA GLN A 52 -5.34 9.27 -3.06
C GLN A 52 -6.21 8.18 -2.41
N ILE A 53 -6.36 8.21 -1.09
CA ILE A 53 -7.24 7.28 -0.36
C ILE A 53 -8.70 7.47 -0.80
N GLY A 54 -9.16 8.72 -0.95
CA GLY A 54 -10.49 9.02 -1.48
C GLY A 54 -10.72 8.42 -2.87
N GLN A 55 -9.77 8.61 -3.78
CA GLN A 55 -9.83 8.05 -5.14
C GLN A 55 -9.86 6.51 -5.14
N LEU A 56 -9.06 5.86 -4.29
CA LEU A 56 -9.08 4.40 -4.14
C LEU A 56 -10.41 3.92 -3.58
N ALA A 57 -10.95 4.61 -2.56
CA ALA A 57 -12.25 4.25 -1.98
C ALA A 57 -13.38 4.35 -3.03
N ASP A 58 -13.36 5.37 -3.88
CA ASP A 58 -14.31 5.52 -4.98
C ASP A 58 -14.14 4.43 -6.04
N MET A 59 -12.91 4.07 -6.40
CA MET A 59 -12.62 3.00 -7.35
C MET A 59 -13.07 1.63 -6.83
N MET A 60 -12.83 1.35 -5.55
CA MET A 60 -13.28 0.11 -4.89
C MET A 60 -14.79 0.03 -4.74
N ARG A 61 -15.47 1.19 -4.61
CA ARG A 61 -16.94 1.27 -4.59
C ARG A 61 -17.53 1.00 -5.97
N LYS A 62 -16.91 1.49 -7.05
CA LYS A 62 -17.31 1.27 -8.46
C LYS A 62 -16.94 -0.12 -8.96
N ARG A 63 -17.25 -1.17 -8.19
CA ARG A 63 -17.26 -2.54 -8.70
C ARG A 63 -18.22 -2.57 -9.90
N GLU A 64 -17.81 -3.20 -11.00
CA GLU A 64 -18.51 -3.22 -12.28
C GLU A 64 -20.01 -3.49 -12.08
N GLU A 65 -20.87 -2.50 -12.37
CA GLU A 65 -22.32 -2.56 -12.09
C GLU A 65 -23.03 -3.73 -12.81
N SER A 66 -22.38 -4.32 -13.82
CA SER A 66 -22.91 -5.44 -14.60
C SER A 66 -22.56 -6.82 -14.06
N HIS A 67 -21.63 -6.96 -13.09
CA HIS A 67 -21.19 -8.26 -12.59
C HIS A 67 -21.44 -8.43 -11.10
N LEU A 68 -22.47 -9.21 -10.78
CA LEU A 68 -22.68 -9.71 -9.42
C LEU A 68 -21.49 -10.60 -9.03
N PRO A 69 -21.09 -10.68 -7.73
CA PRO A 69 -20.09 -11.64 -7.26
C PRO A 69 -20.45 -13.11 -7.60
N SER A 70 -21.74 -13.37 -7.85
CA SER A 70 -22.27 -14.67 -8.29
C SER A 70 -22.15 -14.90 -9.79
N GLN A 71 -21.79 -13.91 -10.60
CA GLN A 71 -21.54 -14.10 -12.03
C GLN A 71 -20.17 -14.72 -12.21
N VAL A 72 -20.18 -16.01 -12.55
CA VAL A 72 -18.99 -16.76 -12.92
C VAL A 72 -18.42 -16.19 -14.23
N VAL A 73 -17.15 -15.80 -14.22
CA VAL A 73 -16.41 -15.50 -15.45
C VAL A 73 -16.06 -16.83 -16.09
N SER A 74 -16.52 -17.06 -17.32
CA SER A 74 -16.19 -18.26 -18.10
C SER A 74 -14.67 -18.42 -18.18
N ASN A 75 -14.14 -19.55 -17.69
CA ASN A 75 -12.71 -19.85 -17.73
C ASN A 75 -12.17 -19.64 -19.16
N PRO A 76 -11.20 -18.74 -19.38
CA PRO A 76 -10.62 -18.48 -20.70
C PRO A 76 -10.06 -19.75 -21.37
N ARG A 77 -9.69 -20.76 -20.58
CA ARG A 77 -9.23 -22.07 -21.06
C ARG A 77 -10.29 -22.83 -21.87
N ASN A 78 -11.57 -22.42 -21.78
CA ASN A 78 -12.67 -23.01 -22.53
C ASN A 78 -13.11 -22.14 -23.73
N GLN A 79 -12.48 -20.99 -23.96
CA GLN A 79 -12.85 -20.07 -25.03
C GLN A 79 -12.05 -20.31 -26.33
N SER A 80 -10.89 -20.97 -26.24
CA SER A 80 -10.12 -21.41 -27.39
C SER A 80 -10.55 -22.81 -27.84
N GLY A 81 -11.76 -22.92 -28.39
CA GLY A 81 -12.16 -23.98 -29.32
C GLY A 81 -12.22 -25.43 -28.80
N GLN A 82 -13.45 -25.95 -28.81
CA GLN A 82 -13.80 -27.36 -29.06
C GLN A 82 -13.43 -28.35 -27.95
N CYS A 83 -14.29 -28.44 -26.93
CA CYS A 83 -14.66 -29.75 -26.43
C CYS A 83 -16.15 -29.70 -26.09
N SER A 84 -17.00 -30.14 -27.04
CA SER A 84 -18.43 -30.23 -26.78
C SER A 84 -18.70 -31.21 -25.63
N TYR A 85 -19.86 -31.12 -24.96
CA TYR A 85 -20.25 -32.10 -23.94
C TYR A 85 -20.14 -33.55 -24.45
N VAL A 86 -20.39 -33.75 -25.75
CA VAL A 86 -20.24 -35.03 -26.45
C VAL A 86 -18.78 -35.50 -26.48
N GLU A 87 -17.84 -34.58 -26.66
CA GLU A 87 -16.40 -34.86 -26.73
C GLU A 87 -15.79 -35.10 -25.34
N GLN A 88 -16.34 -34.46 -24.29
CA GLN A 88 -16.06 -34.81 -22.89
C GLN A 88 -16.57 -36.21 -22.53
N ALA A 89 -17.78 -36.58 -22.95
CA ALA A 89 -18.31 -37.92 -22.71
C ALA A 89 -17.46 -39.00 -23.40
N GLN A 90 -16.99 -38.74 -24.63
CA GLN A 90 -16.09 -39.64 -25.35
C GLN A 90 -14.72 -39.78 -24.68
N ALA A 91 -14.20 -38.74 -24.03
CA ALA A 91 -12.93 -38.82 -23.29
C ALA A 91 -13.04 -39.74 -22.06
N ILE A 92 -14.23 -39.87 -21.48
CA ILE A 92 -14.49 -40.79 -20.35
C ILE A 92 -14.58 -42.24 -20.84
N SER A 93 -15.20 -42.45 -22.00
CA SER A 93 -15.36 -43.79 -22.58
C SER A 93 -14.14 -44.27 -23.38
N THR A 94 -13.11 -43.46 -23.61
CA THR A 94 -12.00 -43.82 -24.52
C THR A 94 -10.65 -43.81 -23.82
N LEU A 95 -9.97 -44.97 -23.81
CA LEU A 95 -8.63 -45.09 -23.24
C LEU A 95 -7.60 -44.30 -24.06
N ARG A 96 -6.44 -43.99 -23.44
CA ARG A 96 -5.32 -43.30 -24.09
C ARG A 96 -4.79 -44.00 -25.36
N SER A 97 -5.07 -45.29 -25.52
CA SER A 97 -4.78 -46.06 -26.74
C SER A 97 -5.79 -45.84 -27.88
N GLY A 98 -6.80 -44.98 -27.70
CA GLY A 98 -7.90 -44.76 -28.64
C GLY A 98 -8.99 -45.83 -28.61
N ARG A 99 -8.95 -46.77 -27.65
CA ARG A 99 -9.95 -47.84 -27.53
C ARG A 99 -11.17 -47.33 -26.76
N VAL A 100 -12.35 -47.38 -27.39
CA VAL A 100 -13.63 -47.06 -26.75
C VAL A 100 -14.07 -48.25 -25.89
N ILE A 101 -14.38 -47.97 -24.62
CA ILE A 101 -14.98 -48.89 -23.64
C ILE A 101 -16.48 -48.63 -23.67
N GLU A 102 -17.24 -49.64 -24.08
CA GLU A 102 -18.70 -49.60 -24.03
C GLU A 102 -19.16 -49.60 -22.57
N GLU A 103 -20.03 -48.65 -22.22
CA GLU A 103 -20.61 -48.55 -20.90
C GLU A 103 -21.54 -49.76 -20.69
N THR A 104 -21.21 -50.66 -19.77
CA THR A 104 -22.12 -51.76 -19.42
C THR A 104 -23.31 -51.14 -18.71
N GLN A 105 -24.46 -51.13 -19.37
CA GLN A 105 -25.73 -50.71 -18.78
C GLN A 105 -26.11 -51.72 -17.68
N GLU A 106 -25.60 -51.52 -16.46
CA GLU A 106 -26.19 -52.15 -15.28
C GLU A 106 -27.56 -51.49 -15.07
N THR A 107 -28.58 -52.17 -15.59
CA THR A 107 -29.98 -51.85 -15.30
C THR A 107 -30.26 -52.24 -13.86
N PHE A 108 -30.11 -51.30 -12.94
CA PHE A 108 -30.72 -51.40 -11.62
C PHE A 108 -32.24 -51.32 -11.81
N SER A 109 -32.89 -52.47 -11.94
CA SER A 109 -34.34 -52.57 -11.89
C SER A 109 -34.79 -52.26 -10.46
N ASN A 110 -35.52 -51.17 -10.28
CA ASN A 110 -36.13 -50.84 -8.99
C ASN A 110 -37.43 -51.67 -8.86
N PRO A 111 -37.62 -52.45 -7.78
CA PRO A 111 -38.89 -53.13 -7.56
C PRO A 111 -39.97 -52.14 -7.12
N ASP A 112 -41.20 -52.34 -7.64
CA ASP A 112 -42.41 -51.54 -7.38
C ASP A 112 -42.76 -51.40 -5.88
#